data_AF-A0A9E3D6G5-F1
#
_entry.id   AF-A0A9E3D6G5-F1
#
_cell.length_a   1.000
_cell.length_b   1.000
_cell.length_c   1.000
_cell.angle_alpha   90.00
_cell.angle_beta   90.00
_cell.angle_gamma   90.00
#
_symmetry.space_group_name_H-M   'P 1'
#
loop_
_entity.id
_entity.type
_entity.pdbx_description
1 polymer ?
#
loop_
_entity_poly.entity_id
_entity_poly.type
_entity_poly.pdbx_seq_one_letter_code
_entity_poly.pdbx_strand_id
1 'polypeptide(L)' 'MNIKLASTAAAIVLALGVGAMAATDPMVGGAAMYHTKNIVQNAVNSKDHTTLVAAVKAAGLVPTLEGAGP' A
#
# COMPACT_ATOMS: atom_id res chain seq x y z
N MET A 1 -6.59 62.07 19.74
CA MET A 1 -8.00 61.64 19.62
C MET A 1 -8.07 60.21 19.06
N ASN A 2 -7.84 59.27 19.97
CA ASN A 2 -8.40 57.94 20.14
C ASN A 2 -9.56 57.42 19.23
N ILE A 3 -9.32 56.20 18.71
CA ILE A 3 -10.21 55.04 18.56
C ILE A 3 -11.16 54.98 17.33
N LYS A 4 -10.98 53.95 16.50
CA LYS A 4 -12.05 53.00 16.10
C LYS A 4 -11.46 51.68 15.56
N LEU A 5 -11.48 50.70 16.45
CA LEU A 5 -11.33 49.27 16.21
C LEU A 5 -12.66 48.74 15.60
N ALA A 6 -12.62 48.16 14.39
CA ALA A 6 -13.71 47.38 13.81
C ALA A 6 -13.11 46.46 12.72
N SER A 7 -12.73 45.21 13.04
CA SER A 7 -13.59 44.03 13.13
C SER A 7 -14.14 43.56 11.78
N THR A 8 -13.43 42.67 11.10
CA THR A 8 -13.99 41.42 10.55
C THR A 8 -12.84 40.45 10.29
N ALA A 9 -13.04 39.21 10.73
CA ALA A 9 -12.03 38.19 10.88
C ALA A 9 -11.46 37.73 9.53
N ALA A 10 -10.13 37.71 9.41
CA ALA A 10 -9.44 36.87 8.45
C ALA A 10 -9.70 35.41 8.85
N ALA A 11 -10.73 34.78 8.29
CA ALA A 11 -10.92 33.35 8.40
C ALA A 11 -9.79 32.67 7.61
N ILE A 12 -8.71 32.34 8.33
CA ILE A 12 -7.62 31.51 7.82
C ILE A 12 -8.26 30.18 7.42
N VAL A 13 -8.39 29.94 6.11
CA VAL A 13 -8.81 28.66 5.56
C VAL A 13 -7.70 27.66 5.83
N LEU A 14 -7.76 27.02 7.00
CA LEU A 14 -6.88 25.93 7.35
C LEU A 14 -7.45 24.63 6.77
N ALA A 15 -7.33 24.47 5.45
CA ALA A 15 -7.54 23.20 4.78
C ALA A 15 -6.35 22.27 5.08
N LEU A 16 -6.24 21.80 6.33
CA LEU A 16 -5.27 20.77 6.70
C LEU A 16 -5.81 19.39 6.29
N GLY A 17 -5.27 18.91 5.18
CA GLY A 17 -4.93 17.50 4.98
C GLY A 17 -6.06 16.49 5.12
N VAL A 18 -6.76 16.23 4.01
CA VAL A 18 -7.25 14.86 3.77
C VAL A 18 -6.03 13.96 3.61
N GLY A 19 -5.55 13.39 4.72
CA GLY A 19 -4.49 12.38 4.69
C GLY A 19 -4.91 11.25 3.75
N ALA A 20 -4.03 10.88 2.83
CA ALA A 20 -4.23 9.71 1.99
C ALA A 20 -4.49 8.50 2.90
N MET A 21 -5.71 7.97 2.84
CA MET A 21 -6.06 6.73 3.53
C MET A 21 -5.23 5.63 2.85
N ALA A 22 -4.15 5.19 3.50
CA ALA A 22 -3.36 4.07 2.98
C ALA A 22 -4.28 2.86 2.86
N ALA A 23 -4.45 2.34 1.65
CA ALA A 23 -5.20 1.11 1.45
C ALA A 23 -4.48 -0.02 2.19
N THR A 24 -5.20 -0.74 3.04
CA THR A 24 -4.65 -1.91 3.74
C THR A 24 -4.31 -2.99 2.73
N ASP A 25 -3.09 -3.55 2.80
CA ASP A 25 -2.69 -4.68 1.97
C ASP A 25 -3.62 -5.88 2.22
N PRO A 26 -4.06 -6.60 1.17
CA PRO A 26 -4.94 -7.74 1.34
C PRO A 26 -4.21 -8.88 2.05
N MET A 27 -4.94 -9.59 2.92
CA MET A 27 -4.47 -10.79 3.58
C MET A 27 -4.81 -12.01 2.73
N VAL A 28 -3.80 -12.78 2.33
CA VAL A 28 -3.98 -14.00 1.52
C VAL A 28 -3.12 -15.14 2.10
N GLY A 29 -3.78 -16.25 2.42
CA GLY A 29 -3.15 -17.42 3.05
C GLY A 29 -2.37 -17.10 4.32
N GLY A 30 -2.92 -16.22 5.14
CA GLY A 30 -2.37 -15.83 6.44
C GLY A 30 -1.21 -14.83 6.41
N ALA A 31 -0.88 -14.25 5.27
CA ALA A 31 0.15 -13.20 5.13
C ALA A 31 -0.37 -12.00 4.32
N ALA A 32 0.16 -10.81 4.59
CA ALA A 32 -0.15 -9.61 3.82
C ALA A 32 0.52 -9.67 2.45
N MET A 33 -0.21 -9.26 1.41
CA MET A 33 0.25 -9.21 0.03
C MET A 33 0.58 -7.78 -0.35
N TYR A 34 1.88 -7.45 -0.38
CA TYR A 34 2.35 -6.10 -0.60
C TYR A 34 2.45 -5.78 -2.09
N HIS A 35 1.91 -4.63 -2.50
CA HIS A 35 2.04 -4.15 -3.89
C HIS A 35 3.48 -3.82 -4.31
N THR A 36 4.38 -3.61 -3.33
CA THR A 36 5.81 -3.35 -3.55
C THR A 36 6.64 -4.61 -3.76
N LYS A 37 6.04 -5.79 -3.63
CA LYS A 37 6.71 -7.09 -3.79
C LYS A 37 6.18 -7.81 -5.03
N ASN A 38 7.07 -8.57 -5.68
CA ASN A 38 6.64 -9.45 -6.77
C ASN A 38 5.84 -10.66 -6.24
N ILE A 39 5.24 -11.42 -7.15
CA ILE A 39 4.36 -12.55 -6.80
C ILE A 39 5.11 -13.62 -5.99
N VAL A 40 6.37 -13.91 -6.34
CA VAL A 40 7.17 -14.93 -5.64
C VAL A 40 7.49 -14.50 -4.22
N GLN A 41 7.94 -13.26 -4.04
CA GLN A 41 8.26 -12.66 -2.75
C GLN A 41 7.04 -12.61 -1.81
N ASN A 42 5.86 -12.40 -2.36
CA ASN A 42 4.61 -12.42 -1.62
C ASN A 42 4.18 -13.85 -1.25
N ALA A 43 4.18 -14.77 -2.22
CA ALA A 43 3.71 -16.14 -2.04
C ALA A 43 4.57 -16.97 -1.08
N VAL A 44 5.91 -16.77 -1.04
CA VAL A 44 6.81 -17.53 -0.14
C VAL A 44 6.54 -17.30 1.35
N ASN A 45 5.88 -16.20 1.71
CA ASN A 45 5.54 -15.87 3.10
C ASN A 45 4.15 -16.37 3.51
N SER A 46 3.37 -16.87 2.56
CA SER A 46 2.01 -17.35 2.78
C SER A 46 2.00 -18.83 3.17
N LYS A 47 1.24 -19.18 4.22
CA LYS A 47 1.16 -20.56 4.73
C LYS A 47 0.48 -21.50 3.73
N ASP A 48 -0.45 -20.97 2.95
CA ASP A 48 -1.29 -21.76 2.05
C ASP A 48 -0.61 -22.07 0.71
N HIS A 49 0.43 -21.31 0.33
CA HIS A 49 1.04 -21.38 -1.01
C HIS A 49 2.35 -22.18 -1.06
N THR A 50 2.71 -22.92 -0.01
CA THR A 50 3.98 -23.65 0.06
C THR A 50 4.15 -24.66 -1.07
N THR A 51 3.14 -25.49 -1.35
CA THR A 51 3.16 -26.46 -2.46
C THR A 51 3.22 -25.78 -3.82
N LEU A 52 2.45 -24.70 -4.01
CA LEU A 52 2.47 -23.93 -5.26
C LEU A 52 3.85 -23.33 -5.53
N VAL A 53 4.45 -22.69 -4.52
CA VAL A 53 5.79 -22.09 -4.63
C VAL A 53 6.84 -23.15 -4.94
N ALA A 54 6.74 -24.34 -4.33
CA ALA A 54 7.63 -25.46 -4.65
C ALA A 54 7.48 -25.91 -6.11
N ALA A 55 6.26 -26.03 -6.61
CA ALA A 55 5.99 -26.39 -7.99
C ALA A 55 6.50 -25.33 -8.99
N VAL A 56 6.30 -24.04 -8.69
CA VAL A 56 6.82 -22.92 -9.48
C VAL A 56 8.34 -22.96 -9.58
N LYS A 57 9.02 -23.24 -8.46
CA LYS A 57 10.48 -23.41 -8.43
C LYS A 57 10.92 -24.62 -9.27
N ALA A 58 10.25 -25.75 -9.11
CA ALA A 58 10.55 -26.97 -9.87
C ALA A 58 10.32 -26.79 -11.37
N ALA A 59 9.33 -25.99 -11.76
CA ALA A 59 9.03 -25.66 -13.15
C ALA A 59 9.94 -24.56 -13.73
N GLY A 60 10.84 -23.98 -12.94
CA GLY A 60 11.75 -22.92 -13.39
C GLY A 60 11.05 -21.59 -13.72
N LEU A 61 9.85 -21.35 -13.19
CA LEU A 61 9.03 -20.18 -13.53
C LEU A 61 9.33 -18.94 -12.67
N VAL A 62 10.24 -19.04 -11.69
CA VAL A 62 10.58 -17.93 -10.79
C VAL A 62 10.98 -16.67 -11.56
N PRO A 63 11.92 -16.69 -12.54
CA PRO A 63 12.32 -15.47 -13.24
C PRO A 63 11.16 -14.79 -13.97
N THR A 64 10.25 -15.57 -14.55
CA THR A 64 9.07 -15.06 -15.24
C THR A 64 8.10 -14.37 -14.26
N LEU A 65 7.87 -14.96 -13.09
CA LEU A 65 6.93 -14.46 -12.09
C LEU A 65 7.49 -13.32 -11.22
N GLU A 66 8.79 -13.09 -11.28
CA GLU A 66 9.44 -11.91 -10.69
C GLU A 66 9.47 -10.71 -11.64
N GLY A 67 9.24 -10.93 -12.94
CA GLY A 67 9.22 -9.89 -13.97
C GLY A 67 7.97 -9.00 -13.94
N ALA A 68 7.95 -8.00 -14.83
CA ALA A 68 6.79 -7.14 -15.00
C ALA A 68 5.56 -7.96 -15.45
N GLY A 69 4.43 -7.72 -14.79
CA GLY A 69 3.13 -8.25 -15.18
C GLY A 69 2.40 -7.33 -16.16
N PRO A 70 1.17 -7.66 -16.55
CA PRO A 70 0.24 -6.72 -17.17
C PRO A 70 -0.05 -5.50 -16.28
#